data_AF-A0A9P8G2J9-F1
#
_entry.id   AF-A0A9P8G2J9-F1
#
_cell.length_a   1.000
_cell.length_b   1.000
_cell.length_c   1.000
_cell.angle_alpha   90.00
_cell.angle_beta   90.00
_cell.angle_gamma   90.00
#
_symmetry.space_group_name_H-M   'P 1'
#
loop_
_entity.id
_entity.type
_entity.pdbx_description
1 polymer ?
#
loop_
_entity_poly.entity_id
_entity_poly.type
_entity_poly.pdbx_seq_one_letter_code
_entity_poly.pdbx_strand_id
1 'polypeptide(L)'
;MSLNNTYAPGYTNIFTNLTASANLHSYLGLYYLETYSPSACAQKCNTAANCTSFNIYIERDPSQNPTKNDSTAPTVWGYWCPNPPSITNYVCALWADAMYNSSATNYGQYRGGDFEVAIVGSNGAVCVCGADEWDADAECEWHCGLYRRRQRA
;
A
#
# COMPACT_ATOMS: atom_id res chain seq x y z
N MET A 1 23.25 -12.64 -14.88
CA MET A 1 21.80 -12.37 -14.83
C MET A 1 21.66 -10.93 -14.37
N SER A 2 21.05 -10.06 -15.19
CA SER A 2 20.99 -8.61 -14.93
C SER A 2 20.06 -8.34 -13.73
N LEU A 3 20.60 -7.78 -12.65
CA LEU A 3 19.87 -7.39 -11.43
C LEU A 3 19.22 -6.01 -11.59
N ASN A 4 18.55 -5.75 -12.71
CA ASN A 4 17.77 -4.53 -12.94
C ASN A 4 16.27 -4.82 -12.88
N ASN A 5 15.81 -5.48 -11.81
CA ASN A 5 14.38 -5.64 -11.55
C ASN A 5 13.84 -4.42 -10.75
N THR A 6 13.97 -3.25 -11.36
CA THR A 6 13.51 -1.97 -10.80
C THR A 6 12.00 -1.88 -10.99
N TYR A 7 11.24 -2.03 -9.91
CA TYR A 7 9.79 -1.93 -9.92
C TYR A 7 9.30 -0.47 -9.93
N ALA A 8 10.01 0.36 -9.19
CA ALA A 8 9.93 1.82 -9.20
C ALA A 8 11.34 2.37 -8.97
N PRO A 9 11.64 3.64 -9.29
CA PRO A 9 12.98 4.19 -9.07
C PRO A 9 13.46 4.01 -7.62
N GLY A 10 14.52 3.22 -7.42
CA GLY A 10 15.07 2.90 -6.10
C GLY A 10 14.34 1.77 -5.33
N TYR A 11 13.45 1.03 -5.98
CA TYR A 11 12.70 -0.07 -5.35
C TYR A 11 12.74 -1.34 -6.19
N THR A 12 12.87 -2.47 -5.51
CA THR A 12 12.73 -3.80 -6.11
C THR A 12 11.43 -4.45 -5.66
N ASN A 13 10.79 -5.13 -6.60
CA ASN A 13 9.57 -5.88 -6.32
C ASN A 13 9.87 -7.12 -5.46
N ILE A 14 9.02 -7.38 -4.47
CA ILE A 14 9.06 -8.59 -3.63
C ILE A 14 7.97 -9.58 -4.04
N PHE A 15 6.76 -9.09 -4.29
CA PHE A 15 5.65 -9.89 -4.78
C PHE A 15 4.78 -9.09 -5.75
N THR A 16 4.11 -9.80 -6.64
CA THR A 16 3.16 -9.21 -7.60
C THR A 16 1.84 -9.95 -7.60
N ASN A 17 0.78 -9.19 -7.86
CA ASN A 17 -0.56 -9.65 -8.20
C ASN A 17 -1.17 -10.61 -7.18
N LEU A 18 -0.95 -10.35 -5.89
CA LEU A 18 -1.61 -11.09 -4.81
C LEU A 18 -3.02 -10.53 -4.54
N THR A 19 -3.83 -11.33 -3.86
CA THR A 19 -5.21 -11.00 -3.45
C THR A 19 -5.30 -10.61 -1.97
N ALA A 20 -4.21 -10.11 -1.41
CA ALA A 20 -4.12 -9.63 -0.03
C ALA A 20 -3.14 -8.45 0.03
N SER A 21 -3.44 -7.46 0.87
CA SER A 21 -2.49 -6.39 1.17
C SER A 21 -1.51 -6.83 2.25
N ALA A 22 -0.38 -6.12 2.29
CA ALA A 22 0.61 -6.31 3.33
C ALA A 22 0.03 -5.97 4.70
N ASN A 23 0.41 -6.76 5.71
CA ASN A 23 0.14 -6.50 7.10
C ASN A 23 1.44 -6.74 7.88
N LEU A 24 2.09 -5.65 8.25
CA LEU A 24 3.38 -5.62 8.94
C LEU A 24 3.23 -4.87 10.28
N HIS A 25 4.29 -4.76 11.06
CA HIS A 25 4.22 -4.15 12.39
C HIS A 25 4.28 -2.62 12.32
N SER A 26 5.23 -2.09 11.55
CA SER A 26 5.61 -0.69 11.51
C SER A 26 4.87 0.06 10.39
N TYR A 27 3.55 0.16 10.53
CA TYR A 27 2.69 0.89 9.59
C TYR A 27 2.91 2.40 9.68
N LEU A 28 3.15 3.05 8.55
CA LEU A 28 3.39 4.50 8.48
C LEU A 28 2.18 5.30 7.98
N GLY A 29 1.24 4.65 7.29
CA GLY A 29 0.06 5.29 6.72
C GLY A 29 -0.29 4.79 5.33
N LEU A 30 -1.44 5.22 4.83
CA LEU A 30 -1.91 4.94 3.47
C LEU A 30 -2.29 6.21 2.74
N TYR A 31 -2.17 6.14 1.42
CA TYR A 31 -2.59 7.18 0.49
C TYR A 31 -3.46 6.57 -0.60
N TYR A 32 -4.56 7.24 -0.93
CA TYR A 32 -5.31 6.94 -2.14
C TYR A 32 -4.70 7.67 -3.32
N LEU A 33 -4.45 6.94 -4.39
CA LEU A 33 -3.93 7.45 -5.65
C LEU A 33 -5.06 7.56 -6.67
N GLU A 34 -4.93 8.46 -7.63
CA GLU A 34 -5.89 8.58 -8.75
C GLU A 34 -5.77 7.41 -9.73
N THR A 35 -4.57 6.82 -9.84
CA THR A 35 -4.28 5.68 -10.71
C THR A 35 -3.36 4.70 -10.00
N TYR A 36 -3.36 3.45 -10.46
CA TYR A 36 -2.42 2.43 -9.98
C TYR A 36 -1.00 2.75 -10.46
N SER A 37 -0.23 3.49 -9.65
CA SER A 37 1.11 3.97 -10.00
C SER A 37 2.15 3.62 -8.93
N PRO A 38 2.96 2.57 -9.15
CA PRO A 38 4.06 2.21 -8.26
C PRO A 38 5.08 3.33 -8.06
N SER A 39 5.35 4.12 -9.10
CA SER A 39 6.27 5.27 -9.01
C SER A 39 5.71 6.39 -8.14
N ALA A 40 4.40 6.68 -8.21
CA ALA A 40 3.75 7.64 -7.32
C ALA A 40 3.77 7.16 -5.87
N CYS A 41 3.54 5.87 -5.63
CA CYS A 41 3.61 5.29 -4.29
C CYS A 41 5.05 5.34 -3.72
N ALA A 42 6.05 5.00 -4.54
CA ALA A 42 7.46 5.15 -4.19
C ALA A 42 7.81 6.60 -3.79
N GLN A 43 7.29 7.61 -4.50
CA GLN A 43 7.49 9.02 -4.13
C GLN A 43 6.90 9.38 -2.76
N LYS A 44 5.75 8.80 -2.40
CA LYS A 44 5.19 8.94 -1.04
C LYS A 44 6.13 8.34 -0.01
N CYS A 45 6.61 7.12 -0.24
CA CYS A 45 7.58 6.46 0.63
C CYS A 45 8.87 7.28 0.78
N ASN A 46 9.42 7.78 -0.32
CA ASN A 46 10.62 8.63 -0.31
C ASN A 46 10.43 9.91 0.52
N THR A 47 9.21 10.45 0.60
CA THR A 47 8.94 11.66 1.38
C THR A 47 8.73 11.37 2.86
N ALA A 48 8.16 10.19 3.20
CA ALA A 48 7.93 9.77 4.56
C ALA A 48 9.26 9.50 5.30
N ALA A 49 9.31 9.86 6.58
CA ALA A 49 10.44 9.47 7.43
C ALA A 49 10.39 7.95 7.65
N ASN A 50 11.55 7.30 7.60
CA ASN A 50 11.74 5.88 7.90
C ASN A 50 10.95 4.90 7.02
N CYS A 51 10.41 5.33 5.88
CA CYS A 51 9.77 4.40 4.95
C CYS A 51 10.82 3.59 4.20
N THR A 52 10.73 2.26 4.34
CA THR A 52 11.67 1.30 3.76
C THR A 52 10.98 0.38 2.76
N SER A 53 9.65 0.32 2.78
CA SER A 53 8.86 -0.45 1.83
C SER A 53 7.46 0.12 1.63
N PHE A 54 6.84 -0.25 0.51
CA PHE A 54 5.45 0.10 0.22
C PHE A 54 4.70 -1.04 -0.46
N ASN A 55 3.42 -1.14 -0.14
CA ASN A 55 2.48 -2.04 -0.80
C ASN A 55 1.44 -1.21 -1.54
N ILE A 56 1.33 -1.43 -2.84
CA ILE A 56 0.30 -0.83 -3.69
C ILE A 56 -0.71 -1.91 -4.10
N TYR A 57 -1.99 -1.63 -3.97
CA TYR A 57 -3.06 -2.58 -4.27
C TYR A 57 -4.34 -1.88 -4.72
N ILE A 58 -5.25 -2.66 -5.31
CA ILE A 58 -6.60 -2.22 -5.66
C ILE A 58 -7.55 -2.76 -4.60
N GLU A 59 -8.31 -1.88 -3.98
CA GLU A 59 -9.29 -2.21 -2.96
C GLU A 59 -10.70 -1.93 -3.48
N ARG A 60 -11.56 -2.94 -3.37
CA ARG A 60 -13.01 -2.79 -3.54
C ARG A 60 -13.58 -2.35 -2.20
N ASP A 61 -14.13 -1.14 -2.16
CA ASP A 61 -14.68 -0.55 -0.95
C ASP A 61 -16.15 -0.19 -1.13
N PRO A 62 -16.94 -0.09 -0.05
CA PRO A 62 -18.32 0.33 -0.16
C PRO A 62 -18.38 1.85 -0.39
N SER A 63 -19.19 2.30 -1.35
CA SER A 63 -19.37 3.75 -1.62
C SER A 63 -19.95 4.53 -0.44
N GLN A 64 -20.57 3.82 0.50
CA GLN A 64 -21.21 4.34 1.71
C GLN A 64 -21.00 3.34 2.83
N ASN A 65 -21.08 3.75 4.10
CA ASN A 65 -20.97 2.80 5.21
C ASN A 65 -22.16 1.82 5.19
N PRO A 66 -21.95 0.49 5.11
CA PRO A 66 -23.04 -0.48 5.16
C PRO A 66 -23.78 -0.45 6.50
N THR A 67 -25.12 -0.51 6.47
CA THR A 67 -25.99 -0.45 7.66
C THR A 67 -27.22 -1.35 7.51
N LYS A 68 -27.66 -1.97 8.60
CA LYS A 68 -28.85 -2.84 8.70
C LYS A 68 -29.85 -2.30 9.74
N ASN A 69 -30.16 -1.02 9.66
CA ASN A 69 -30.91 -0.26 10.67
C ASN A 69 -30.23 -0.21 12.05
N ASP A 70 -28.91 -0.38 12.08
CA ASP A 70 -28.05 -0.33 13.28
C ASP A 70 -27.23 0.97 13.35
N SER A 71 -27.29 1.80 12.31
CA SER A 71 -26.69 3.14 12.28
C SER A 71 -27.70 4.20 12.73
N THR A 72 -27.25 5.16 13.54
CA THR A 72 -27.99 6.40 13.84
C THR A 72 -27.63 7.54 12.88
N ALA A 73 -26.66 7.33 11.97
CA ALA A 73 -26.25 8.34 11.01
C ALA A 73 -27.28 8.43 9.86
N PRO A 74 -27.89 9.60 9.62
CA PRO A 74 -28.82 9.78 8.52
C PRO A 74 -28.07 9.65 7.18
N THR A 75 -28.53 8.74 6.31
CA THR A 75 -28.05 8.64 4.93
C THR A 75 -29.16 9.00 3.96
N VAL A 76 -28.82 9.40 2.73
CA VAL A 76 -29.80 9.69 1.66
C VAL A 76 -30.62 8.46 1.25
N TRP A 77 -30.22 7.26 1.67
CA TRP A 77 -30.86 5.97 1.36
C TRP A 77 -31.63 5.36 2.55
N GLY A 78 -31.76 6.11 3.65
CA GLY A 78 -32.37 5.61 4.89
C GLY A 78 -31.40 4.80 5.76
N TYR A 79 -31.94 4.01 6.68
CA TYR A 79 -31.16 3.23 7.66
C TYR A 79 -30.80 1.82 7.18
N TRP A 80 -31.34 1.38 6.04
CA TRP A 80 -31.13 0.05 5.46
C TRP A 80 -30.31 0.13 4.17
N CYS A 81 -29.01 -0.12 4.27
CA CYS A 81 -28.06 -0.13 3.17
C CYS A 81 -27.01 -1.24 3.39
N PRO A 82 -27.39 -2.52 3.35
CA PRO A 82 -26.49 -3.63 3.70
C PRO A 82 -25.35 -3.86 2.70
N ASN A 83 -25.59 -3.58 1.41
CA ASN A 83 -24.65 -3.82 0.32
C ASN A 83 -24.68 -2.64 -0.67
N PRO A 84 -24.06 -1.49 -0.32
CA PRO A 84 -24.00 -0.34 -1.20
C PRO A 84 -23.21 -0.63 -2.48
N PRO A 85 -23.35 0.19 -3.54
CA PRO A 85 -22.47 0.12 -4.71
C PRO A 85 -21.00 0.19 -4.28
N SER A 86 -20.12 -0.57 -4.94
CA SER A 86 -18.69 -0.52 -4.67
C SER A 86 -18.01 0.65 -5.37
N ILE A 87 -16.99 1.21 -4.73
CA ILE A 87 -15.95 2.03 -5.35
C ILE A 87 -14.66 1.21 -5.46
N THR A 88 -13.75 1.71 -6.29
CA THR A 88 -12.41 1.15 -6.45
C THR A 88 -11.39 2.17 -5.98
N ASN A 89 -10.55 1.75 -5.05
CA ASN A 89 -9.47 2.55 -4.50
C ASN A 89 -8.12 2.01 -4.96
N TYR A 90 -7.23 2.90 -5.40
CA TYR A 90 -5.82 2.57 -5.60
C TYR A 90 -5.06 2.95 -4.34
N VAL A 91 -4.74 1.96 -3.51
CA VAL A 91 -4.17 2.19 -2.19
C VAL A 91 -2.66 2.03 -2.22
N CYS A 92 -1.96 3.00 -1.64
CA CYS A 92 -0.53 2.98 -1.40
C CYS A 92 -0.28 2.97 0.11
N ALA A 93 0.04 1.80 0.68
CA ALA A 93 0.37 1.63 2.09
C ALA A 93 1.90 1.68 2.28
N LEU A 94 2.35 2.47 3.26
CA LEU A 94 3.75 2.68 3.58
C LEU A 94 4.13 1.96 4.87
N TRP A 95 5.35 1.43 4.90
CA TRP A 95 5.86 0.65 6.03
C TRP A 95 7.33 1.00 6.32
N ALA A 96 7.69 0.94 7.60
CA ALA A 96 9.08 1.02 8.06
C ALA A 96 9.73 -0.37 8.24
N ASP A 97 9.03 -1.44 7.87
CA ASP A 97 9.55 -2.81 7.88
C ASP A 97 9.99 -3.25 6.48
N ALA A 98 10.93 -4.20 6.43
CA ALA A 98 11.15 -4.99 5.23
C ALA A 98 9.92 -5.85 4.91
N MET A 99 9.66 -6.08 3.63
CA MET A 99 8.49 -6.81 3.16
C MET A 99 8.88 -8.12 2.50
N TYR A 100 8.05 -9.14 2.70
CA TYR A 100 8.22 -10.49 2.19
C TYR A 100 6.93 -10.95 1.50
N ASN A 101 6.98 -12.05 0.75
CA ASN A 101 5.78 -12.62 0.14
C ASN A 101 4.73 -13.01 1.21
N SER A 102 5.20 -13.50 2.37
CA SER A 102 4.36 -13.82 3.53
C SER A 102 3.77 -12.60 4.24
N SER A 103 4.13 -11.37 3.87
CA SER A 103 3.57 -10.15 4.46
C SER A 103 2.14 -9.89 3.97
N ALA A 104 1.76 -10.39 2.78
CA ALA A 104 0.44 -10.20 2.19
C ALA A 104 -0.60 -11.12 2.83
N THR A 105 -1.17 -10.69 3.95
CA THR A 105 -2.08 -11.51 4.79
C THR A 105 -3.41 -10.82 5.09
N ASN A 106 -3.58 -9.56 4.70
CA ASN A 106 -4.85 -8.86 4.84
C ASN A 106 -5.71 -9.08 3.59
N TYR A 107 -6.68 -9.98 3.67
CA TYR A 107 -7.59 -10.32 2.58
C TYR A 107 -8.82 -9.39 2.49
N GLY A 108 -8.89 -8.38 3.38
CA GLY A 108 -10.10 -7.59 3.57
C GLY A 108 -11.05 -8.24 4.57
N GLN A 109 -12.26 -7.68 4.68
CA GLN A 109 -13.24 -8.10 5.66
C GLN A 109 -14.67 -7.75 5.22
N TYR A 110 -15.63 -8.49 5.76
CA TYR A 110 -17.04 -8.14 5.63
C TYR A 110 -17.37 -6.89 6.47
N ARG A 111 -18.18 -6.01 5.89
CA ARG A 111 -18.72 -4.78 6.49
C ARG A 111 -20.24 -4.88 6.51
N GLY A 112 -20.87 -4.67 7.66
CA GLY A 112 -22.32 -4.86 7.84
C GLY A 112 -22.81 -6.30 7.59
N GLY A 113 -21.89 -7.26 7.49
CA GLY A 113 -22.17 -8.68 7.21
C GLY A 113 -22.38 -9.05 5.74
N ASP A 114 -22.69 -8.09 4.86
CA ASP A 114 -23.09 -8.38 3.47
C ASP A 114 -22.15 -7.79 2.41
N PHE A 115 -21.44 -6.70 2.73
CA PHE A 115 -20.47 -6.12 1.81
C PHE A 115 -19.07 -6.67 2.11
N GLU A 116 -18.42 -7.28 1.13
CA GLU A 116 -17.03 -7.74 1.25
C GLU A 116 -16.08 -6.66 0.72
N VAL A 117 -15.21 -6.15 1.60
CA VAL A 117 -14.01 -5.41 1.17
C VAL A 117 -13.02 -6.44 0.64
N ALA A 118 -12.60 -6.27 -0.61
CA ALA A 118 -11.72 -7.21 -1.28
C ALA A 118 -10.47 -6.50 -1.80
N ILE A 119 -9.34 -7.19 -1.76
CA ILE A 119 -8.05 -6.67 -2.22
C ILE A 119 -7.55 -7.51 -3.39
N VAL A 120 -7.12 -6.84 -4.45
CA VAL A 120 -6.56 -7.48 -5.65
C VAL A 120 -5.41 -6.65 -6.21
N GLY A 121 -4.64 -7.26 -7.13
CA GLY A 121 -3.53 -6.59 -7.79
C GLY A 121 -2.49 -6.08 -6.80
N SER A 122 -2.29 -6.77 -5.68
CA SER A 122 -1.40 -6.31 -4.62
C SER A 122 0.06 -6.60 -4.97
N ASN A 123 0.87 -5.55 -4.99
CA ASN A 123 2.29 -5.60 -5.25
C ASN A 123 3.07 -4.98 -4.09
N GLY A 124 4.09 -5.67 -3.60
CA GLY A 124 4.98 -5.19 -2.54
C GLY A 124 6.35 -4.87 -3.08
N ALA A 125 6.94 -3.77 -2.63
CA ALA A 125 8.28 -3.37 -3.01
C ALA A 125 9.07 -2.82 -1.83
N VAL A 126 10.37 -3.08 -1.82
CA VAL A 126 11.32 -2.60 -0.81
C VAL A 126 12.32 -1.64 -1.44
N CYS A 127 12.74 -0.62 -0.67
CA CYS A 127 13.81 0.28 -1.07
C CYS A 127 15.07 -0.56 -1.25
N VAL A 128 15.75 -0.43 -2.40
CA VAL A 128 17.05 -1.07 -2.62
C VAL A 128 18.16 -0.06 -2.41
N CYS A 129 19.06 -0.41 -1.50
CA CYS A 129 20.37 0.19 -1.41
C CYS A 129 21.18 -0.16 -2.67
N GLY A 130 21.99 0.77 -3.17
CA GLY A 130 22.95 0.48 -4.25
C GLY A 130 23.87 -0.66 -3.83
N ALA A 131 24.19 -1.56 -4.76
CA ALA A 131 25.00 -2.75 -4.50
C ALA A 131 26.52 -2.47 -4.45
N ASP A 132 26.93 -1.23 -4.20
CA ASP A 132 28.32 -0.78 -4.26
C ASP A 132 29.02 -0.57 -2.92
N GLU A 133 28.36 -0.68 -1.76
CA GLU A 133 29.03 -0.55 -0.46
C GLU A 133 28.60 -1.59 0.60
N TRP A 134 29.59 -2.04 1.38
CA TRP A 134 29.61 -3.27 2.19
C TRP A 134 28.83 -3.19 3.53
N ASP A 135 27.89 -2.24 3.69
CA ASP A 135 27.23 -1.94 4.97
C ASP A 135 25.69 -1.87 4.84
N ALA A 136 25.08 -2.97 4.40
CA ALA A 136 23.68 -3.04 3.94
C ALA A 136 22.58 -2.71 4.99
N ASP A 137 22.86 -2.77 6.30
CA ASP A 137 21.81 -2.60 7.33
C ASP A 137 21.68 -1.17 7.88
N ALA A 138 22.71 -0.33 7.76
CA ALA A 138 22.66 1.08 8.21
C ALA A 138 22.40 2.08 7.07
N GLU A 139 22.62 1.69 5.82
CA GLU A 139 22.59 2.60 4.67
C GLU A 139 21.25 2.68 3.93
N CYS A 140 20.28 1.81 4.21
CA CYS A 140 18.95 1.90 3.57
C CYS A 140 18.11 3.05 4.13
N GLU A 141 18.30 3.43 5.40
CA GLU A 141 17.77 4.69 5.94
C GLU A 141 18.38 5.91 5.23
N TRP A 142 19.67 5.84 4.87
CA TRP A 142 20.41 6.92 4.21
C TRP A 142 20.12 7.04 2.72
N HIS A 143 20.00 5.94 1.96
CA HIS A 143 19.81 5.98 0.51
C HIS A 143 18.41 6.42 0.07
N CYS A 144 17.36 5.97 0.77
CA CYS A 144 16.02 6.55 0.61
C CYS A 144 16.02 8.06 1.07
N GLY A 145 16.90 8.42 2.02
CA GLY A 145 17.26 9.80 2.39
C GLY A 145 18.06 10.61 1.34
N LEU A 146 18.89 9.97 0.51
CA LEU A 146 19.73 10.60 -0.51
C LEU A 146 18.99 10.79 -1.83
N TYR A 147 18.06 9.88 -2.20
CA TYR A 147 17.13 10.12 -3.32
C TYR A 147 16.28 11.38 -3.09
N ARG A 148 15.86 11.66 -1.85
CA ARG A 148 15.22 12.94 -1.45
C ARG A 148 16.07 14.17 -1.80
N ARG A 149 17.40 14.07 -1.75
CA ARG A 149 18.32 15.19 -2.06
C ARG A 149 18.56 15.35 -3.56
N ARG A 150 18.55 14.27 -4.34
CA ARG A 150 18.73 14.33 -5.81
C ARG A 150 17.49 14.81 -6.58
N GLN A 151 16.28 14.62 -6.06
CA GLN A 151 15.05 15.13 -6.70
C GLN A 151 14.73 16.60 -6.40
N ARG A 152 15.46 17.24 -5.48
CA ARG A 152 15.30 18.67 -5.12
C ARG A 152 16.41 19.55 -5.68
N ALA A 153 17.27 19.01 -6.55
CA ALA A 153 18.36 19.71 -7.23
C ALA A 153 18.02 19.93 -8.71
#